data_AF-A0A2J4QFX7-F1
#
_entry.id   AF-A0A2J4QFX7-F1
#
_cell.length_a   1.000
_cell.length_b   1.000
_cell.length_c   1.000
_cell.angle_alpha   90.00
_cell.angle_beta   90.00
_cell.angle_gamma   90.00
#
_symmetry.space_group_name_H-M   'P 1'
#
loop_
_entity.id
_entity.type
_entity.pdbx_description
1 polymer ?
#
loop_
_entity_poly.entity_id
_entity_poly.type
_entity_poly.pdbx_seq_one_letter_code
_entity_poly.pdbx_strand_id
1 'polypeptide(L)'
;GTLDAVQLIAEGVPPGPLFQRLKQGLTVELEDGRRIDGSRYLGPATPGKKLAIFGDTAPCEAARELAQGVDIMVHEVTLEQAMAEKANSRGHSTSQQTAALAHDAGVGTLIATHFSSRYDAEGCQRLLAECREVFPSTVLAEDFMTYTVE
;
A
#
# COMPACT_ATOMS: atom_id res chain seq x y z
N GLY A 1 -13.65 10.40 -9.89
CA GLY A 1 -12.24 10.70 -10.14
C GLY A 1 -12.03 12.20 -10.25
N THR A 2 -11.02 12.60 -11.00
CA THR A 2 -10.76 14.01 -11.31
C THR A 2 -11.91 14.59 -12.13
N LEU A 3 -12.31 15.82 -11.84
CA LEU A 3 -13.29 16.55 -12.64
C LEU A 3 -12.61 17.10 -13.90
N ASP A 4 -13.21 16.90 -15.06
CA ASP A 4 -12.77 17.52 -16.31
C ASP A 4 -13.19 19.00 -16.34
N ALA A 5 -12.39 19.81 -15.64
CA ALA A 5 -12.56 21.25 -15.57
C ALA A 5 -12.40 21.93 -16.94
N VAL A 6 -11.56 21.36 -17.82
CA VAL A 6 -11.29 21.95 -19.14
C VAL A 6 -12.55 21.87 -20.01
N GLN A 7 -13.19 20.70 -20.05
CA GLN A 7 -14.43 20.52 -20.78
C GLN A 7 -15.56 21.40 -20.22
N LEU A 8 -15.69 21.48 -18.89
CA LEU A 8 -16.71 22.33 -18.24
C LEU A 8 -16.55 23.81 -18.60
N ILE A 9 -15.33 24.33 -18.59
CA ILE A 9 -15.05 25.72 -18.98
C ILE A 9 -15.34 25.93 -20.46
N ALA A 10 -14.96 24.98 -21.33
CA ALA A 10 -15.25 25.06 -22.77
C ALA A 10 -16.76 25.06 -23.07
N GLU A 11 -17.56 24.40 -22.24
CA GLU A 11 -19.02 24.40 -22.31
C GLU A 11 -19.67 25.60 -21.59
N GLY A 12 -18.86 26.54 -21.09
CA GLY A 12 -19.33 27.79 -20.49
C GLY A 12 -19.81 27.66 -19.03
N VAL A 13 -19.42 26.59 -18.33
CA VAL A 13 -19.68 26.46 -16.89
C VAL A 13 -18.62 27.27 -16.13
N PRO A 14 -19.01 28.29 -15.34
CA PRO A 14 -18.04 29.11 -14.62
C PRO A 14 -17.40 28.32 -13.48
N PRO A 15 -16.08 28.45 -13.25
CA PRO A 15 -15.42 27.84 -12.11
C PRO A 15 -15.96 28.41 -10.79
N GLY A 16 -16.16 27.55 -9.79
CA GLY A 16 -16.71 27.97 -8.50
C GLY A 16 -17.50 26.86 -7.80
N PRO A 17 -18.50 27.21 -6.97
CA PRO A 17 -19.29 26.24 -6.20
C PRO A 17 -19.97 25.16 -7.06
N LEU A 18 -20.31 25.48 -8.31
CA LEU A 18 -20.88 24.53 -9.26
C LEU A 18 -19.92 23.37 -9.58
N PHE A 19 -18.62 23.63 -9.68
CA PHE A 19 -17.62 22.60 -9.96
C PHE A 19 -17.52 21.60 -8.80
N GLN A 20 -17.65 22.06 -7.56
CA GLN A 20 -17.68 21.14 -6.41
C GLN A 20 -18.88 20.21 -6.45
N ARG A 21 -20.08 20.73 -6.78
CA ARG A 21 -21.30 19.94 -6.93
C ARG A 21 -21.19 18.94 -8.09
N LEU A 22 -20.65 19.37 -9.22
CA LEU A 22 -20.36 18.51 -10.37
C LEU A 22 -19.33 17.43 -10.03
N LYS A 23 -18.29 17.76 -9.25
CA LYS A 23 -17.29 16.80 -8.76
C LYS A 23 -17.89 15.73 -7.83
N GLN A 24 -18.99 16.04 -7.16
CA GLN A 24 -19.76 15.09 -6.37
C GLN A 24 -20.70 14.22 -7.23
N GLY A 25 -20.70 14.43 -8.55
CA GLY A 25 -21.59 13.72 -9.49
C GLY A 25 -23.02 14.25 -9.53
N LEU A 26 -23.29 15.40 -8.91
CA LEU A 26 -24.62 15.99 -8.89
C LEU A 26 -24.93 16.67 -10.23
N THR A 27 -26.21 16.69 -10.60
CA THR A 27 -26.69 17.58 -11.67
C THR A 27 -26.86 19.01 -11.13
N VAL A 28 -26.34 19.98 -11.86
CA VAL A 28 -26.52 21.42 -11.56
C VAL A 28 -27.29 22.10 -12.69
N GLU A 29 -28.03 23.14 -12.36
CA GLU A 29 -28.69 24.02 -13.33
C GLU A 29 -27.89 25.33 -13.40
N LEU A 30 -27.59 25.77 -14.62
CA LEU A 30 -26.89 27.02 -14.89
C LEU A 30 -27.90 28.18 -14.99
N GLU A 31 -27.40 29.41 -14.91
CA GLU A 31 -28.24 30.62 -15.06
C GLU A 31 -28.92 30.71 -16.44
N ASP A 32 -28.35 30.07 -17.46
CA ASP A 32 -28.93 29.98 -18.81
C ASP A 32 -29.98 28.86 -18.96
N GLY A 33 -30.33 28.17 -17.87
CA GLY A 33 -31.32 27.10 -17.82
C GLY A 33 -30.80 25.73 -18.26
N ARG A 34 -29.53 25.59 -18.68
CA ARG A 34 -28.95 24.28 -18.98
C ARG A 34 -28.77 23.45 -17.73
N ARG A 35 -29.02 22.14 -17.83
CA ARG A 35 -28.76 21.16 -16.78
C ARG A 35 -27.53 20.33 -17.12
N ILE A 36 -26.51 20.41 -16.27
CA ILE A 36 -25.22 19.73 -16.46
C ILE A 36 -25.13 18.59 -15.46
N ASP A 37 -24.96 17.37 -15.97
CA ASP A 37 -24.78 16.16 -15.16
C ASP A 37 -23.29 15.92 -14.87
N GLY A 38 -22.89 16.15 -13.62
CA GLY A 38 -21.50 16.06 -13.19
C GLY A 38 -20.87 14.67 -13.40
N SER A 39 -21.65 13.60 -13.40
CA SER A 39 -21.14 12.24 -13.61
C SER A 39 -20.44 12.05 -14.97
N ARG A 40 -20.82 12.86 -15.98
CA ARG A 40 -20.24 12.83 -17.33
C ARG A 40 -18.86 13.47 -17.42
N TYR A 41 -18.48 14.28 -16.43
CA TYR A 41 -17.21 15.01 -16.38
C TYR A 41 -16.26 14.42 -15.34
N LEU A 42 -16.59 13.25 -14.77
CA LEU A 42 -15.74 12.59 -13.81
C LEU A 42 -14.91 11.51 -14.51
N GLY A 43 -13.58 11.64 -14.40
CA GLY A 43 -12.68 10.54 -14.69
C GLY A 43 -12.87 9.36 -13.74
N PRO A 44 -12.24 8.20 -14.02
CA PRO A 44 -12.32 7.02 -13.18
C PRO A 44 -11.93 7.34 -11.73
N ALA A 45 -12.53 6.63 -10.77
CA ALA A 45 -12.15 6.78 -9.36
C ALA A 45 -10.67 6.42 -9.18
N THR A 46 -9.93 7.28 -8.49
CA THR A 46 -8.55 6.97 -8.08
C THR A 46 -8.64 6.12 -6.82
N PRO A 47 -8.15 4.87 -6.83
CA PRO A 47 -8.13 4.04 -5.63
C PRO A 47 -7.32 4.72 -4.52
N GLY A 48 -7.77 4.56 -3.27
CA GLY A 48 -7.00 5.01 -2.11
C GLY A 48 -5.78 4.13 -1.88
N LYS A 49 -4.74 4.70 -1.26
CA LYS A 49 -3.54 3.97 -0.86
C LYS A 49 -3.83 3.05 0.32
N LYS A 50 -3.19 1.89 0.34
CA LYS A 50 -3.33 0.86 1.37
C LYS A 50 -1.97 0.54 1.97
N LEU A 51 -1.91 0.60 3.30
CA LEU A 51 -0.72 0.29 4.09
C LEU A 51 -1.11 -0.73 5.16
N ALA A 52 -0.38 -1.83 5.26
CA ALA A 52 -0.46 -2.75 6.39
C ALA A 52 0.79 -2.62 7.26
N ILE A 53 0.60 -2.38 8.55
CA ILE A 53 1.67 -2.39 9.56
C ILE A 53 1.41 -3.57 10.49
N PHE A 54 2.29 -4.56 10.44
CA PHE A 54 2.23 -5.73 11.29
C PHE A 54 2.97 -5.46 12.61
N GLY A 55 2.49 -6.10 13.67
CA GLY A 55 3.31 -6.33 14.87
C GLY A 55 4.07 -7.65 14.76
N ASP A 56 4.64 -8.06 15.89
CA ASP A 56 5.30 -9.35 16.00
C ASP A 56 4.27 -10.49 15.86
N THR A 57 4.51 -11.40 14.93
CA THR A 57 3.61 -12.53 14.69
C THR A 57 4.31 -13.68 13.98
N ALA A 58 3.91 -14.90 14.34
CA ALA A 58 4.17 -16.10 13.55
C ALA A 58 3.15 -16.20 12.40
N PRO A 59 3.40 -17.00 11.35
CA PRO A 59 2.46 -17.15 10.25
C PRO A 59 1.07 -17.55 10.73
N CYS A 60 0.05 -16.81 10.30
CA CYS A 60 -1.34 -17.05 10.62
C CYS A 60 -2.26 -16.59 9.48
N GLU A 61 -3.49 -17.09 9.45
CA GLU A 61 -4.44 -16.76 8.37
C GLU A 61 -4.83 -15.28 8.35
N ALA A 62 -4.99 -14.67 9.53
CA ALA A 62 -5.30 -13.24 9.64
C ALA A 62 -4.21 -12.34 9.01
N ALA A 63 -2.97 -12.83 8.92
CA ALA A 63 -1.89 -12.11 8.27
C ALA A 63 -2.13 -11.97 6.74
N ARG A 64 -2.68 -13.01 6.10
CA ARG A 64 -3.06 -12.98 4.68
C ARG A 64 -4.15 -11.95 4.42
N GLU A 65 -5.18 -11.94 5.27
CA GLU A 65 -6.29 -10.98 5.17
C GLU A 65 -5.82 -9.53 5.33
N LEU A 66 -4.93 -9.26 6.28
CA LEU A 66 -4.39 -7.92 6.52
C LEU A 66 -3.50 -7.42 5.38
N ALA A 67 -2.72 -8.32 4.76
CA ALA A 67 -1.79 -7.97 3.68
C ALA A 67 -2.45 -7.86 2.29
N GLN A 68 -3.70 -8.29 2.12
CA GLN A 68 -4.29 -8.50 0.79
C GLN A 68 -4.31 -7.21 -0.06
N GLY A 69 -3.48 -7.19 -1.11
CA GLY A 69 -3.41 -6.15 -2.12
C GLY A 69 -3.08 -4.77 -1.56
N VAL A 70 -2.26 -4.70 -0.51
CA VAL A 70 -1.77 -3.42 0.03
C VAL A 70 -0.61 -2.90 -0.82
N ASP A 71 -0.49 -1.57 -0.94
CA ASP A 71 0.63 -0.96 -1.67
C ASP A 71 1.94 -1.18 -0.91
N ILE A 72 1.88 -1.13 0.43
CA ILE A 72 3.02 -1.37 1.31
C ILE A 72 2.63 -2.28 2.47
N MET A 73 3.50 -3.22 2.78
CA MET A 73 3.46 -4.07 3.97
C MET A 73 4.72 -3.86 4.80
N VAL A 74 4.58 -3.41 6.04
CA VAL A 74 5.66 -3.36 7.04
C VAL A 74 5.53 -4.60 7.92
N HIS A 75 6.53 -5.48 7.92
CA HIS A 75 6.45 -6.73 8.69
C HIS A 75 7.82 -7.20 9.21
N GLU A 76 7.79 -7.98 10.28
CA GLU A 76 8.97 -8.51 10.94
C GLU A 76 9.68 -9.57 10.09
N VAL A 77 11.00 -9.57 10.20
CA VAL A 77 11.90 -10.59 9.66
C VAL A 77 12.89 -10.93 10.76
N THR A 78 12.37 -11.50 11.85
CA THR A 78 13.15 -11.65 13.08
C THR A 78 14.32 -12.60 12.90
N LEU A 79 14.16 -13.69 12.13
CA LEU A 79 15.19 -14.69 11.88
C LEU A 79 15.25 -15.14 10.40
N GLU A 80 16.38 -15.73 10.02
CA GLU A 80 16.53 -16.44 8.74
C GLU A 80 15.66 -17.69 8.65
N GLN A 81 15.39 -18.16 7.44
CA GLN A 81 14.51 -19.32 7.20
C GLN A 81 15.00 -20.58 7.92
N ALA A 82 16.32 -20.78 8.02
CA ALA A 82 16.90 -21.94 8.69
C ALA A 82 16.50 -22.06 10.18
N MET A 83 15.96 -20.98 10.77
CA MET A 83 15.51 -20.95 12.16
C MET A 83 13.98 -20.87 12.30
N ALA A 84 13.21 -21.27 11.29
CA ALA A 84 11.75 -21.16 11.29
C ALA A 84 11.07 -21.74 12.54
N GLU A 85 11.49 -22.91 13.02
CA GLU A 85 10.91 -23.51 14.23
C GLU A 85 11.12 -22.60 15.47
N LYS A 86 12.30 -21.99 15.60
CA LYS A 86 12.63 -21.08 16.69
C LYS A 86 11.86 -19.76 16.58
N ALA A 87 11.71 -19.23 15.37
CA ALA A 87 10.93 -18.02 15.14
C ALA A 87 9.46 -18.27 15.53
N ASN A 88 8.83 -19.28 14.92
CA ASN A 88 7.41 -19.56 15.08
C ASN A 88 7.04 -19.90 16.53
N SER A 89 7.87 -20.70 17.22
CA SER A 89 7.63 -21.06 18.64
C SER A 89 7.67 -19.87 19.59
N ARG A 90 8.19 -18.72 19.16
CA ARG A 90 8.23 -17.47 19.92
C ARG A 90 7.26 -16.42 19.39
N GLY A 91 6.41 -16.78 18.43
CA GLY A 91 5.48 -15.84 17.82
C GLY A 91 6.12 -14.90 16.81
N HIS A 92 7.21 -15.31 16.16
CA HIS A 92 7.91 -14.54 15.14
C HIS A 92 7.90 -15.22 13.78
N SER A 93 8.17 -14.42 12.74
CA SER A 93 8.28 -14.87 11.35
C SER A 93 9.72 -14.79 10.85
N THR A 94 10.02 -15.63 9.86
CA THR A 94 11.30 -15.62 9.15
C THR A 94 11.23 -14.82 7.86
N SER A 95 12.40 -14.50 7.32
CA SER A 95 12.60 -13.87 6.00
C SER A 95 11.72 -14.46 4.90
N GLN A 96 11.82 -15.77 4.64
CA GLN A 96 11.07 -16.42 3.56
C GLN A 96 9.58 -16.52 3.86
N GLN A 97 9.16 -16.71 5.12
CA GLN A 97 7.74 -16.71 5.48
C GLN A 97 7.10 -15.34 5.24
N THR A 98 7.76 -14.27 5.67
CA THR A 98 7.29 -12.89 5.48
C THR A 98 7.26 -12.51 4.00
N ALA A 99 8.29 -12.90 3.23
CA ALA A 99 8.33 -12.65 1.79
C ALA A 99 7.28 -13.47 1.02
N ALA A 100 7.04 -14.72 1.41
CA ALA A 100 5.97 -15.54 0.83
C ALA A 100 4.59 -14.94 1.09
N LEU A 101 4.35 -14.42 2.30
CA LEU A 101 3.11 -13.71 2.62
C LEU A 101 2.93 -12.48 1.71
N ALA A 102 3.96 -11.66 1.54
CA ALA A 102 3.90 -10.48 0.68
C ALA A 102 3.61 -10.84 -0.80
N HIS A 103 4.28 -11.89 -1.31
CA HIS A 103 4.04 -12.43 -2.64
C HIS A 103 2.59 -12.93 -2.80
N ASP A 104 2.15 -13.83 -1.93
CA ASP A 104 0.82 -14.45 -2.00
C ASP A 104 -0.32 -13.44 -1.86
N ALA A 105 -0.13 -12.42 -1.03
CA ALA A 105 -1.11 -11.36 -0.80
C ALA A 105 -1.14 -10.30 -1.92
N GLY A 106 -0.22 -10.35 -2.89
CA GLY A 106 -0.15 -9.37 -3.98
C GLY A 106 0.20 -7.97 -3.49
N VAL A 107 1.14 -7.88 -2.54
CA VAL A 107 1.63 -6.61 -1.99
C VAL A 107 2.47 -5.86 -3.03
N GLY A 108 2.45 -4.52 -3.00
CA GLY A 108 3.34 -3.69 -3.82
C GLY A 108 4.80 -3.73 -3.34
N THR A 109 5.05 -3.35 -2.09
CA THR A 109 6.39 -3.38 -1.46
C THR A 109 6.36 -3.96 -0.05
N LEU A 110 7.34 -4.81 0.28
CA LEU A 110 7.62 -5.30 1.62
C LEU A 110 8.73 -4.47 2.25
N ILE A 111 8.44 -3.84 3.39
CA ILE A 111 9.43 -3.22 4.28
C ILE A 111 9.70 -4.19 5.42
N ALA A 112 10.83 -4.89 5.35
CA ALA A 112 11.27 -5.82 6.37
C ALA A 112 11.84 -5.06 7.58
N THR A 113 11.46 -5.43 8.80
CA THR A 113 11.93 -4.80 10.04
C THR A 113 12.03 -5.80 11.19
N HIS A 114 12.24 -5.32 12.42
CA HIS A 114 12.28 -6.12 13.64
C HIS A 114 13.29 -7.28 13.57
N PHE A 115 14.51 -6.97 13.13
CA PHE A 115 15.57 -7.96 13.01
C PHE A 115 16.09 -8.35 14.39
N SER A 116 16.42 -9.62 14.59
CA SER A 116 17.14 -10.04 15.79
C SER A 116 18.50 -9.32 15.88
N SER A 117 18.84 -8.80 17.06
CA SER A 117 20.14 -8.16 17.36
C SER A 117 21.37 -9.05 17.13
N ARG A 118 21.16 -10.33 16.79
CA ARG A 118 22.21 -11.26 16.39
C ARG A 118 22.78 -10.95 15.00
N TYR A 119 22.03 -10.24 14.17
CA TYR A 119 22.45 -9.86 12.83
C TYR A 119 23.12 -8.50 12.90
N ASP A 120 24.34 -8.45 12.39
CA ASP A 120 25.00 -7.21 12.00
C ASP A 120 24.49 -6.76 10.62
N ALA A 121 25.08 -5.68 10.09
CA ALA A 121 24.70 -5.16 8.79
C ALA A 121 24.79 -6.20 7.66
N GLU A 122 25.81 -7.06 7.68
CA GLU A 122 25.96 -8.13 6.69
C GLU A 122 24.89 -9.22 6.88
N GLY A 123 24.57 -9.57 8.12
CA GLY A 123 23.46 -10.46 8.46
C GLY A 123 22.12 -9.94 7.94
N CYS A 124 21.83 -8.65 8.12
CA CYS A 124 20.63 -8.04 7.57
C CYS A 124 20.59 -8.10 6.05
N GLN A 125 21.73 -7.92 5.36
CA GLN A 125 21.78 -8.11 3.90
C GLN A 125 21.51 -9.56 3.47
N ARG A 126 21.91 -10.56 4.26
CA ARG A 126 21.55 -11.96 4.00
C ARG A 126 20.05 -12.20 4.19
N LEU A 127 19.43 -11.63 5.21
CA LEU A 127 17.96 -11.68 5.38
C LEU A 127 17.25 -11.03 4.19
N LEU A 128 17.74 -9.88 3.73
CA LEU A 128 17.20 -9.22 2.54
C LEU A 128 17.32 -10.08 1.30
N ALA A 129 18.45 -10.78 1.12
CA ALA A 129 18.65 -11.71 0.01
C ALA A 129 17.62 -12.85 0.06
N GLU A 130 17.42 -13.50 1.22
CA GLU A 130 16.40 -14.54 1.39
C GLU A 130 14.99 -14.02 1.09
N CYS A 131 14.66 -12.80 1.53
CA CYS A 131 13.37 -12.20 1.18
C CYS A 131 13.25 -11.97 -0.33
N ARG A 132 14.28 -11.44 -0.98
CA ARG A 132 14.26 -11.08 -2.41
C ARG A 132 14.27 -12.28 -3.35
N GLU A 133 14.73 -13.44 -2.89
CA GLU A 133 14.56 -14.71 -3.61
C GLU A 133 13.09 -15.07 -3.82
N VAL A 134 12.23 -14.73 -2.86
CA VAL A 134 10.78 -15.00 -2.91
C VAL A 134 9.99 -13.79 -3.41
N PHE A 135 10.34 -12.59 -2.95
CA PHE A 135 9.65 -11.34 -3.26
C PHE A 135 10.65 -10.21 -3.52
N PRO A 136 10.99 -9.94 -4.80
CA PRO A 136 12.03 -8.97 -5.18
C PRO A 136 11.78 -7.54 -4.69
N SER A 137 10.51 -7.14 -4.55
CA SER A 137 10.08 -5.82 -4.07
C SER A 137 10.18 -5.73 -2.53
N THR A 138 11.35 -6.04 -1.99
CA THR A 138 11.65 -5.98 -0.56
C THR A 138 12.75 -4.97 -0.27
N VAL A 139 12.57 -4.19 0.79
CA VAL A 139 13.55 -3.25 1.36
C VAL A 139 13.74 -3.52 2.85
N LEU A 140 14.93 -3.22 3.38
CA LEU A 140 15.18 -3.24 4.83
C LEU A 140 14.81 -1.88 5.41
N ALA A 141 14.07 -1.88 6.52
CA ALA A 141 13.92 -0.70 7.35
C ALA A 141 15.23 -0.40 8.08
N GLU A 142 15.53 0.88 8.24
CA GLU A 142 16.62 1.40 9.05
C GLU A 142 16.09 2.47 10.01
N ASP A 143 16.78 2.68 11.12
CA ASP A 143 16.45 3.76 12.05
C ASP A 143 16.40 5.10 11.30
N PHE A 144 15.32 5.86 11.53
CA PHE A 144 15.04 7.15 10.88
C PHE A 144 14.74 7.07 9.37
N MET A 145 14.61 5.88 8.78
CA MET A 145 14.19 5.73 7.39
C MET A 145 12.80 6.34 7.16
N THR A 146 12.64 7.02 6.04
CA THR A 146 11.34 7.47 5.54
C THR A 146 11.01 6.72 4.26
N TYR A 147 9.74 6.37 4.08
CA TYR A 147 9.25 5.71 2.87
C TYR A 147 7.92 6.36 2.46
N THR A 148 7.79 6.72 1.19
CA THR A 148 6.59 7.35 0.64
C THR A 148 5.70 6.30 -0.01
N VAL A 149 4.41 6.32 0.30
CA VAL A 149 3.41 5.50 -0.39
C VAL A 149 3.04 6.21 -1.69
N GLU A 150 3.60 5.73 -2.80
CA GLU A 150 3.34 6.27 -4.15
C GLU A 150 1.97 5.90 -4.69
#